data_AF-A0A920SXN3-F1
#
_entry.id   AF-A0A920SXN3-F1
#
_cell.length_a   1.000
_cell.length_b   1.000
_cell.length_c   1.000
_cell.angle_alpha   90.00
_cell.angle_beta   90.00
_cell.angle_gamma   90.00
#
_symmetry.space_group_name_H-M   'P 1'
#
loop_
_entity.id
_entity.type
_entity.pdbx_description
1 polymer ?
#
loop_
_entity_poly.entity_id
_entity_poly.type
_entity_poly.pdbx_seq_one_letter_code
_entity_poly.pdbx_strand_id
1 'polypeptide(L)'
;MVRKNEWKLNYYHNMPSQLFNLTHDPDEMNDLSGSTEHAHIVRDMTELVLKDWEPKTIEKKIREQTENLTITIPWAENTSPADTIRWDLKPEWDYLDKT
;
A
#
# COMPACT_ATOMS: atom_id res chain seq x y z
N MET A 1 5.73 -1.65 2.61
CA MET A 1 6.41 -0.95 3.72
C MET A 1 6.83 -1.99 4.73
N VAL A 2 8.00 -1.84 5.35
CA VAL A 2 8.43 -2.64 6.49
C VAL A 2 8.97 -1.74 7.60
N ARG A 3 8.79 -2.16 8.85
CA ARG A 3 9.33 -1.48 10.03
C ARG A 3 10.13 -2.45 10.88
N LYS A 4 11.30 -2.04 11.34
CA LYS A 4 12.18 -2.80 12.23
C LYS A 4 12.94 -1.83 13.13
N ASN A 5 12.76 -1.96 14.45
CA ASN A 5 13.32 -1.05 15.45
C ASN A 5 12.92 0.42 15.15
N GLU A 6 13.88 1.35 15.19
CA GLU A 6 13.67 2.75 14.83
C GLU A 6 13.49 2.99 13.31
N TRP A 7 13.67 1.99 12.45
CA TRP A 7 13.68 2.20 11.00
C TRP A 7 12.36 1.81 10.33
N LYS A 8 11.93 2.64 9.39
CA LYS A 8 10.82 2.38 8.47
C LYS A 8 11.28 2.54 7.03
N LEU A 9 11.02 1.54 6.20
CA LEU A 9 11.26 1.58 4.76
C LEU A 9 9.94 1.50 3.99
N ASN A 10 9.67 2.49 3.15
CA ASN A 10 8.67 2.43 2.10
C ASN A 10 9.35 1.97 0.80
N TYR A 11 9.07 0.74 0.39
CA TYR A 11 9.51 0.21 -0.91
C TYR A 11 8.39 0.34 -1.93
N TYR A 12 8.75 0.81 -3.12
CA TYR A 12 7.89 0.90 -4.28
C TYR A 12 8.56 0.15 -5.43
N HIS A 13 7.85 -0.78 -6.08
CA HIS A 13 8.45 -1.51 -7.18
C HIS A 13 8.75 -0.58 -8.35
N ASN A 14 9.99 -0.61 -8.86
CA ASN A 14 10.49 0.24 -9.95
C ASN A 14 10.51 1.75 -9.66
N MET A 15 10.42 2.15 -8.39
CA MET A 15 10.48 3.55 -7.96
C MET A 15 11.45 3.69 -6.76
N PRO A 16 12.01 4.89 -6.50
CA PRO A 16 12.88 5.09 -5.35
C PRO A 16 12.18 4.75 -4.03
N SER A 17 12.85 4.01 -3.16
CA SER A 17 12.38 3.76 -1.79
C SER A 17 12.59 4.98 -0.90
N GLN A 18 11.91 5.03 0.25
CA GLN A 18 12.10 6.05 1.28
C GLN A 18 12.47 5.39 2.60
N LEU A 19 13.44 5.93 3.33
CA LEU A 19 13.91 5.41 4.62
C LEU A 19 13.83 6.50 5.70
N PHE A 20 13.21 6.18 6.84
CA PHE A 20 13.06 7.10 7.97
C PHE A 20 13.56 6.46 9.27
N ASN A 21 14.14 7.28 10.14
CA ASN A 21 14.45 6.93 11.52
C ASN A 21 13.38 7.51 12.45
N LEU A 22 12.40 6.70 12.84
CA LEU A 22 11.23 7.14 13.61
C LEU A 22 11.54 7.59 15.05
N THR A 23 12.73 7.29 15.56
CA THR A 23 13.15 7.80 16.88
C THR A 23 13.56 9.27 16.79
N HIS A 24 14.22 9.67 15.70
CA HIS A 24 14.70 11.04 15.50
C HIS A 24 13.81 11.87 14.57
N ASP A 25 12.97 11.20 13.77
CA ASP A 25 12.11 11.76 12.74
C ASP A 25 10.72 11.06 12.78
N PRO A 26 9.94 11.25 13.86
CA PRO A 26 8.64 10.59 14.04
C PRO A 26 7.60 11.01 12.99
N ASP A 27 7.77 12.20 12.39
CA ASP A 27 6.87 12.76 11.37
C ASP A 27 7.30 12.41 9.93
N GLU A 28 8.36 11.60 9.76
CA GLU A 28 8.83 11.11 8.45
C GLU A 28 9.17 12.24 7.45
N MET A 29 9.79 13.31 7.95
CA MET A 29 10.09 14.51 7.17
C MET A 29 11.46 14.43 6.46
N ASN A 30 12.33 13.50 6.89
CA ASN A 30 13.71 13.41 6.44
C ASN A 30 14.00 12.05 5.81
N ASP A 31 13.91 11.97 4.47
CA ASP A 31 14.25 10.75 3.74
C ASP A 31 15.76 10.50 3.70
N LEU A 32 16.19 9.40 4.32
CA LEU A 32 17.59 8.96 4.41
C LEU A 32 17.97 7.95 3.34
N SER A 33 17.06 7.58 2.42
CA SER A 33 17.28 6.55 1.40
C SER A 33 18.44 6.86 0.43
N GLY A 34 18.69 8.13 0.17
CA GLY A 34 19.78 8.60 -0.69
C GLY A 34 21.14 8.78 0.02
N SER A 35 21.19 8.59 1.35
CA SER A 35 22.41 8.78 2.13
C SER A 35 23.34 7.57 2.02
N THR A 36 24.62 7.80 1.69
CA THR A 36 25.64 6.74 1.62
C THR A 36 25.89 6.09 2.97
N GLU A 37 25.74 6.83 4.08
CA GLU A 37 25.86 6.34 5.45
C GLU A 37 24.79 5.28 5.77
N HIS A 38 23.58 5.45 5.23
CA HIS A 38 22.42 4.61 5.51
C HIS A 38 22.17 3.54 4.45
N ALA A 39 23.02 3.44 3.42
CA ALA A 39 22.85 2.51 2.30
C ALA A 39 22.73 1.04 2.75
N HIS A 40 23.44 0.65 3.79
CA HIS A 40 23.36 -0.69 4.37
C HIS A 40 21.98 -0.97 5.00
N ILE A 41 21.38 0.01 5.66
CA ILE A 41 20.03 -0.09 6.25
C ILE A 41 18.99 -0.21 5.14
N VAL A 42 19.11 0.60 4.07
CA VAL A 42 18.22 0.51 2.91
C VAL A 42 18.24 -0.90 2.32
N ARG A 43 19.43 -1.47 2.10
CA ARG A 43 19.59 -2.83 1.58
C ARG A 43 18.94 -3.86 2.51
N ASP A 44 19.30 -3.85 3.80
CA ASP A 44 18.84 -4.86 4.76
C ASP A 44 17.31 -4.80 4.96
N MET A 45 16.73 -3.59 4.96
CA MET A 45 15.27 -3.42 5.00
C MET A 45 14.59 -3.79 3.68
N THR A 46 15.25 -3.58 2.54
CA THR A 46 14.74 -4.00 1.23
C THR A 46 14.71 -5.52 1.12
N GLU A 47 15.74 -6.20 1.60
CA GLU A 47 15.74 -7.66 1.70
C GLU A 47 14.60 -8.15 2.62
N LEU A 48 14.39 -7.45 3.75
CA LEU A 48 13.31 -7.79 4.67
C LEU A 48 11.92 -7.63 4.05
N VAL A 49 11.66 -6.55 3.31
CA VAL A 49 10.35 -6.34 2.68
C VAL A 49 10.11 -7.32 1.54
N LEU A 50 11.17 -7.70 0.80
CA LEU A 50 11.06 -8.62 -0.34
C LEU A 50 11.06 -10.10 0.06
N LYS A 51 11.43 -10.44 1.30
CA LYS A 51 11.50 -11.83 1.79
C LYS A 51 10.22 -12.64 1.54
N ASP A 52 9.07 -12.05 1.85
CA ASP A 52 7.76 -12.71 1.77
C ASP A 52 6.82 -12.00 0.78
N TRP A 53 7.34 -11.07 -0.02
CA TRP A 53 6.54 -10.26 -0.95
C TRP A 53 7.24 -10.11 -2.30
N GLU A 54 6.67 -10.75 -3.33
CA GLU A 54 7.18 -10.78 -4.71
C GLU A 54 6.51 -9.69 -5.58
N PRO A 55 7.17 -8.56 -5.85
CA PRO A 55 6.50 -7.39 -6.42
C PRO A 55 5.96 -7.63 -7.84
N LYS A 56 6.71 -8.37 -8.68
CA LYS A 56 6.31 -8.69 -10.06
C LYS A 56 5.04 -9.54 -10.11
N THR A 57 4.89 -10.47 -9.18
CA THR A 57 3.70 -11.31 -9.08
C THR A 57 2.48 -10.47 -8.69
N ILE A 58 2.66 -9.53 -7.76
CA ILE A 58 1.59 -8.62 -7.35
C ILE A 58 1.22 -7.65 -8.47
N GLU A 59 2.21 -7.08 -9.16
CA GLU A 59 1.99 -6.21 -10.32
C GLU A 59 1.16 -6.91 -11.40
N LYS A 60 1.51 -8.16 -11.74
CA LYS A 60 0.76 -8.98 -12.69
C LYS A 60 -0.70 -9.15 -12.26
N LYS A 61 -0.94 -9.52 -11.00
CA LYS A 61 -2.30 -9.70 -10.47
C LYS A 61 -3.13 -8.41 -10.51
N ILE A 62 -2.53 -7.28 -10.15
CA ILE A 62 -3.20 -5.97 -10.19
C ILE A 62 -3.61 -5.61 -11.63
N ARG A 63 -2.71 -5.85 -12.60
CA ARG A 63 -3.00 -5.61 -14.02
C ARG A 63 -4.12 -6.52 -14.54
N GLU A 64 -4.08 -7.81 -14.25
CA GLU A 64 -5.15 -8.75 -14.60
C GLU A 64 -6.51 -8.33 -13.98
N GLN A 65 -6.52 -7.92 -12.71
CA GLN A 65 -7.72 -7.41 -12.07
C GLN A 65 -8.23 -6.13 -12.73
N THR A 66 -7.33 -5.19 -13.06
CA THR A 66 -7.66 -3.94 -13.72
C THR A 66 -8.26 -4.17 -15.11
N GLU A 67 -7.69 -5.10 -15.88
CA GLU A 67 -8.23 -5.49 -17.18
C GLU A 67 -9.62 -6.11 -17.04
N ASN A 68 -9.86 -6.97 -16.05
CA ASN A 68 -11.17 -7.56 -15.78
C ASN A 68 -12.24 -6.52 -15.44
N LEU A 69 -11.86 -5.40 -14.78
CA LEU A 69 -12.81 -4.33 -14.46
C LEU A 69 -13.49 -3.74 -15.70
N THR A 70 -12.83 -3.78 -16.86
CA THR A 70 -13.41 -3.31 -18.14
C THR A 70 -14.64 -4.11 -18.56
N ILE A 71 -14.77 -5.36 -18.09
CA ILE A 71 -15.90 -6.24 -18.36
C ILE A 71 -16.87 -6.26 -17.18
N THR A 72 -16.35 -6.38 -15.95
CA THR A 72 -17.20 -6.57 -14.77
C THR A 72 -17.97 -5.31 -14.39
N ILE A 73 -17.42 -4.12 -14.62
CA ILE A 73 -18.13 -2.85 -14.33
C ILE A 73 -19.36 -2.71 -15.25
N PRO A 74 -19.24 -2.75 -16.60
CA PRO A 74 -20.42 -2.66 -17.46
C PRO A 74 -21.44 -3.76 -17.20
N TRP A 75 -21.00 -5.00 -16.97
CA TRP A 75 -21.92 -6.08 -16.62
C TRP A 75 -22.70 -5.78 -15.33
N ALA A 76 -22.03 -5.32 -14.27
CA ALA A 76 -22.68 -5.01 -13.00
C ALA A 76 -23.69 -3.86 -13.15
N GLU A 77 -23.35 -2.81 -13.88
CA GLU A 77 -24.24 -1.68 -14.17
C GLU A 77 -25.50 -2.11 -14.93
N ASN A 78 -25.38 -3.06 -15.86
CA ASN A 78 -26.50 -3.51 -16.70
C ASN A 78 -27.34 -4.65 -16.08
N THR A 79 -26.83 -5.33 -15.05
CA THR A 79 -27.50 -6.53 -14.49
C THR A 79 -27.86 -6.41 -13.02
N SER A 80 -27.34 -5.41 -12.30
CA SER A 80 -27.58 -5.21 -10.85
C SER A 80 -27.44 -6.52 -10.05
N PRO A 81 -26.27 -7.18 -10.11
CA PRO A 81 -26.06 -8.44 -9.40
C PRO A 81 -26.21 -8.25 -7.89
N ALA A 82 -26.63 -9.29 -7.17
CA ALA A 82 -26.75 -9.24 -5.72
C ALA A 82 -25.37 -8.95 -5.08
N ASP A 83 -25.27 -7.87 -4.29
CA ASP A 83 -24.09 -7.57 -3.49
C ASP A 83 -24.08 -8.49 -2.25
N THR A 84 -23.20 -9.48 -2.26
CA THR A 84 -23.08 -10.49 -1.19
C THR A 84 -21.90 -10.22 -0.26
N ILE A 85 -21.09 -9.19 -0.55
CA ILE A 85 -19.81 -8.93 0.11
C ILE A 85 -19.91 -7.68 0.97
N ARG A 86 -20.51 -6.60 0.45
CA ARG A 86 -20.66 -5.37 1.23
C ARG A 86 -21.73 -5.58 2.31
N TRP A 87 -21.45 -5.05 3.49
CA TRP A 87 -22.47 -4.96 4.53
C TRP A 87 -23.56 -4.00 4.09
N ASP A 88 -24.79 -4.28 4.54
CA ASP A 88 -25.93 -3.39 4.36
C ASP A 88 -25.68 -2.10 5.16
N LEU A 89 -25.04 -1.12 4.51
CA LEU A 89 -24.70 0.16 5.10
C LEU A 89 -25.97 0.99 5.18
N LYS A 90 -26.54 1.08 6.37
CA LYS A 90 -27.75 1.87 6.56
C LYS A 90 -27.41 3.36 6.74
N PRO A 91 -28.16 4.28 6.12
CA PRO A 91 -27.91 5.73 6.25
C PRO A 91 -27.85 6.21 7.71
N GLU A 92 -28.60 5.58 8.62
CA GLU A 92 -28.58 5.91 10.06
C GLU A 92 -27.25 5.62 10.77
N TRP A 93 -26.31 4.91 10.15
CA TRP A 93 -24.98 4.67 10.71
C TRP A 93 -23.97 5.77 10.36
N ASP A 94 -24.34 6.67 9.43
CA ASP A 94 -23.52 7.82 9.06
C ASP A 94 -23.85 9.00 10.01
N TYR A 95 -23.14 9.03 11.14
CA TYR A 95 -23.28 10.09 12.13
C TYR A 95 -22.34 11.24 11.79
N LEU A 96 -22.89 12.36 11.32
CA LEU A 96 -22.18 13.63 11.36
C LEU A 96 -22.43 14.28 12.73
N ASP A 97 -21.35 14.53 13.48
CA ASP A 97 -21.42 15.37 14.67
C ASP A 97 -22.05 16.72 14.28
N LYS A 98 -23.06 17.14 15.05
CA LYS A 98 -23.69 18.45 14.83
C LYS A 98 -22.67 19.54 15.15
N THR A 99 -22.24 20.28 14.13
CA THR A 99 -21.55 21.57 14.27
C THR A 99 -22.38 22.59 15.02
#